data_AF-A0A131Y7J7-F1
#
_entry.id   AF-A0A131Y7J7-F1
#
_cell.length_a   1.000
_cell.length_b   1.000
_cell.length_c   1.000
_cell.angle_alpha   90.00
_cell.angle_beta   90.00
_cell.angle_gamma   90.00
#
_symmetry.space_group_name_H-M   'P 1'
#
loop_
_entity.id
_entity.type
_entity.pdbx_description
1 polymer ?
#
loop_
_entity_poly.entity_id
_entity_poly.type
_entity_poly.pdbx_seq_one_letter_code
_entity_poly.pdbx_strand_id
1 'polypeptide(L)'
;MRSFFISGFSDTVDWRALYFQESSVARSACSLCGLVSRKVVRLPCDHTLCSECHVESQRRGSTCPLDEEFFADDNIVHLDISEGYILKRTIACGNAPNGCDFIGQASRLVDHYKQCLFHVVPCPRCQSSVLRTELVGHCKDGCSSASTTPVPIPYYLNVNYDNLEITSSELKREIFKISEDLCRLQTSLNQWFEEVRALEKSASKELRDATLKISDHLSGLHTSVEQCREDVREATRNTKEQLEAQSSRLSEQLVRIETQGFAAANKELKVAIEDAMETHIQKLREQSEEHMNVTRSVSDCVLVFCGAKEFHWYFKGWEDFKNSALDGGLKEAYSPFLYVCGYNVCLCIQLKQKEG
;
A
#
# COMPACT_ATOMS: atom_id res chain seq x y z
N MET A 1 56.98 -46.54 -30.30
CA MET A 1 55.91 -45.53 -30.17
C MET A 1 55.13 -45.82 -28.90
N ARG A 2 54.78 -44.80 -28.11
CA ARG A 2 53.96 -44.98 -26.90
C ARG A 2 52.49 -44.91 -27.30
N SER A 3 51.69 -45.88 -26.89
CA SER A 3 50.23 -45.81 -27.01
C SER A 3 49.64 -44.96 -25.89
N PHE A 4 48.54 -44.29 -26.21
CA PHE A 4 47.74 -43.55 -25.25
C PHE A 4 46.31 -44.08 -25.32
N PHE A 5 45.66 -44.14 -24.16
CA PHE A 5 44.23 -44.35 -24.08
C PHE A 5 43.55 -42.99 -23.94
N ILE A 6 42.34 -42.87 -24.45
CA ILE A 6 41.53 -41.65 -24.32
C ILE A 6 40.19 -41.97 -23.65
N SER A 7 39.61 -41.03 -22.91
CA SER A 7 38.30 -41.19 -22.28
C SER A 7 37.55 -39.87 -22.15
N GLY A 8 36.25 -39.89 -22.40
CA GLY A 8 35.34 -38.75 -22.31
C GLY A 8 35.30 -37.90 -23.58
N PHE A 9 35.77 -38.43 -24.72
CA PHE A 9 35.78 -37.72 -25.99
C PHE A 9 34.80 -38.29 -27.00
N SER A 10 34.69 -39.62 -27.13
CA SER A 10 33.67 -40.25 -27.97
C SER A 10 33.61 -41.75 -27.70
N ASP A 11 32.41 -42.30 -27.54
CA ASP A 11 32.15 -43.72 -27.31
C ASP A 11 32.84 -44.65 -28.33
N THR A 12 33.13 -44.13 -29.52
CA THR A 12 33.70 -44.91 -30.61
C THR A 12 35.21 -45.11 -30.53
N VAL A 13 35.92 -44.22 -29.84
CA VAL A 13 37.39 -44.21 -29.73
C VAL A 13 37.87 -44.25 -28.28
N ASP A 14 36.99 -43.99 -27.31
CA ASP A 14 37.28 -44.12 -25.89
C ASP A 14 37.79 -45.53 -25.54
N TRP A 15 38.79 -45.58 -24.67
CA TRP A 15 39.50 -46.78 -24.22
C TRP A 15 40.19 -47.61 -25.31
N ARG A 16 40.30 -47.09 -26.53
CA ARG A 16 41.12 -47.69 -27.58
C ARG A 16 42.53 -47.15 -27.53
N ALA A 17 43.51 -48.02 -27.76
CA ALA A 17 44.91 -47.62 -27.86
C ALA A 17 45.13 -46.79 -29.13
N LEU A 18 45.55 -45.54 -28.97
CA LEU A 18 45.86 -44.60 -30.04
C LEU A 18 47.34 -44.25 -30.02
N TYR A 19 47.94 -44.18 -31.21
CA TYR A 19 49.33 -43.75 -31.38
C TYR A 19 49.35 -42.34 -31.97
N PHE A 20 49.27 -41.33 -31.11
CA PHE A 20 49.36 -39.93 -31.54
C PHE A 20 50.73 -39.64 -32.16
N GLN A 21 50.73 -39.03 -33.35
CA GLN A 21 51.95 -38.58 -34.01
C GLN A 21 52.50 -37.29 -33.37
N GLU A 22 51.60 -36.51 -32.76
CA GLU A 22 51.92 -35.21 -32.17
C GLU A 22 52.29 -35.35 -30.69
N SER A 23 53.46 -34.82 -30.30
CA SER A 23 53.92 -34.83 -28.89
C SER A 23 53.10 -33.92 -27.96
N SER A 24 52.25 -33.04 -28.51
CA SER A 24 51.37 -32.15 -27.74
C SER A 24 50.35 -32.93 -26.92
N VAL A 25 49.82 -34.04 -27.45
CA VAL A 25 48.83 -34.88 -26.76
C VAL A 25 49.45 -35.65 -25.60
N ALA A 26 50.74 -35.97 -25.69
CA ALA A 26 51.47 -36.63 -24.60
C ALA A 26 51.57 -35.74 -23.34
N ARG A 27 51.55 -34.41 -23.50
CA ARG A 27 51.57 -33.45 -22.37
C ARG A 27 50.23 -33.36 -21.65
N SER A 28 49.13 -33.71 -22.32
CA SER A 28 47.79 -33.77 -21.75
C SER A 28 47.45 -35.14 -21.15
N ALA A 29 48.30 -36.14 -21.31
CA ALA A 29 48.11 -37.45 -20.71
C ALA A 29 48.37 -37.39 -19.20
N CYS A 30 47.56 -38.11 -18.43
CA CYS A 30 47.80 -38.30 -17.01
C CYS A 30 49.20 -38.90 -16.78
N SER A 31 50.02 -38.26 -15.95
CA SER A 31 51.38 -38.68 -15.65
C SER A 31 51.42 -40.02 -14.89
N LEU A 32 50.33 -40.40 -14.20
CA LEU A 32 50.22 -41.68 -13.48
C LEU A 32 49.72 -42.82 -14.37
N CYS A 33 48.52 -42.69 -14.95
CA CYS A 33 47.88 -43.78 -15.67
C CYS A 33 48.03 -43.70 -17.20
N GLY A 34 48.62 -42.61 -17.73
CA GLY A 34 48.80 -42.40 -19.18
C GLY A 34 47.52 -42.10 -19.96
N LEU A 35 46.37 -42.00 -19.28
CA LEU A 35 45.08 -41.69 -19.90
C LEU A 35 45.00 -40.20 -20.27
N VAL A 36 44.63 -39.91 -21.52
CA VAL A 36 44.18 -38.57 -21.91
C VAL A 36 42.68 -38.51 -21.60
N SER A 37 42.26 -37.63 -20.71
CA SER A 37 40.86 -37.44 -20.37
C SER A 37 40.41 -36.04 -20.77
N ARG A 38 39.10 -35.86 -20.98
CA ARG A 38 38.52 -34.55 -21.28
C ARG A 38 38.86 -33.51 -20.22
N LYS A 39 38.83 -33.91 -18.94
CA LYS A 39 39.16 -33.05 -17.81
C LYS A 39 40.46 -33.53 -17.17
N VAL A 40 41.47 -32.68 -17.16
CA VAL A 40 42.73 -32.93 -16.48
C VAL A 40 43.09 -31.74 -15.59
N VAL A 41 43.92 -32.01 -14.59
CA VAL A 41 44.43 -31.04 -13.64
C VAL A 41 45.93 -31.01 -13.79
N ARG A 42 46.51 -29.83 -14.01
CA ARG A 42 47.95 -29.61 -13.94
C ARG A 42 48.32 -29.09 -12.56
N LEU A 43 49.21 -29.81 -11.89
CA LEU A 43 49.72 -29.49 -10.57
C LEU A 43 50.82 -28.40 -10.64
N PRO A 44 51.16 -27.75 -9.51
CA PRO A 44 52.27 -26.78 -9.44
C PRO A 44 53.62 -27.36 -9.88
N CYS A 45 53.86 -28.64 -9.59
CA CYS A 45 55.05 -29.40 -10.00
C CYS A 45 55.03 -29.81 -11.48
N ASP A 46 54.12 -29.25 -12.28
CA ASP A 46 53.97 -29.49 -13.72
C ASP A 46 53.54 -30.91 -14.14
N HIS A 47 53.24 -31.80 -13.19
CA HIS A 47 52.58 -33.07 -13.47
C HIS A 47 51.10 -32.89 -13.78
N THR A 48 50.57 -33.68 -14.72
CA THR A 48 49.16 -33.61 -15.16
C THR A 48 48.42 -34.86 -14.69
N LEU A 49 47.28 -34.72 -14.02
CA LEU A 49 46.47 -35.83 -13.53
C LEU A 49 45.08 -35.83 -14.16
N CYS A 50 44.53 -37.00 -14.48
CA CYS A 50 43.09 -37.10 -14.78
C CYS A 50 42.25 -36.90 -13.51
N SER A 51 40.94 -36.65 -13.68
CA SER A 51 40.05 -36.38 -12.54
C SER A 51 40.07 -37.48 -11.47
N GLU A 52 40.09 -38.76 -11.86
CA GLU A 52 40.13 -39.88 -10.90
C GLU A 52 41.45 -39.91 -10.12
N CYS A 53 42.59 -39.82 -10.82
CA CYS A 53 43.90 -39.78 -10.18
C CYS A 53 44.08 -38.56 -9.27
N HIS A 54 43.53 -37.41 -9.66
CA HIS A 54 43.56 -36.19 -8.85
C HIS A 54 42.76 -36.36 -7.55
N VAL A 55 41.51 -36.83 -7.64
CA VAL A 55 40.64 -37.05 -6.47
C VAL A 55 41.28 -38.05 -5.50
N GLU A 56 41.86 -39.13 -6.01
CA GLU A 56 42.56 -40.11 -5.16
C GLU A 56 43.84 -39.53 -4.52
N SER A 57 44.56 -38.65 -5.22
CA SER A 57 45.72 -37.95 -4.66
C SER A 57 45.32 -36.98 -3.55
N GLN A 58 44.21 -36.25 -3.72
CA GLN A 58 43.64 -35.39 -2.68
C GLN A 58 43.25 -36.19 -1.43
N ARG A 59 42.55 -37.32 -1.60
CA ARG A 59 42.17 -38.23 -0.51
C ARG A 59 43.36 -38.75 0.30
N ARG A 60 44.54 -38.82 -0.31
CA ARG A 60 45.78 -39.36 0.29
C ARG A 60 46.75 -38.28 0.77
N GLY A 61 46.31 -37.03 0.88
CA GLY A 61 47.12 -35.96 1.50
C GLY A 61 47.47 -34.79 0.58
N SER A 62 46.90 -34.72 -0.63
CA SER A 62 47.10 -33.61 -1.59
C SER A 62 48.56 -33.34 -1.92
N THR A 63 49.34 -34.41 -2.05
CA THR A 63 50.71 -34.40 -2.56
C THR A 63 50.75 -35.11 -3.90
N CYS A 64 51.53 -34.59 -4.85
CA CYS A 64 51.76 -35.25 -6.13
C CYS A 64 52.39 -36.63 -5.89
N PRO A 65 51.85 -37.73 -6.45
CA PRO A 65 52.40 -39.07 -6.21
C PRO A 65 53.74 -39.37 -6.89
N LEU A 66 54.30 -38.41 -7.67
CA LEU A 66 55.54 -38.60 -8.43
C LEU A 66 56.75 -37.91 -7.79
N ASP A 67 56.56 -36.77 -7.16
CA ASP A 67 57.61 -35.93 -6.57
C ASP A 67 57.29 -35.48 -5.13
N GLU A 68 56.15 -35.90 -4.58
CA GLU A 68 55.68 -35.60 -3.22
C GLU A 68 55.42 -34.11 -2.95
N GLU A 69 55.43 -33.25 -3.99
CA GLU A 69 55.15 -31.84 -3.83
C GLU A 69 53.68 -31.60 -3.46
N PHE A 70 53.45 -30.73 -2.48
CA PHE A 70 52.10 -30.38 -2.03
C PHE A 70 51.38 -29.52 -3.07
N PHE A 71 50.09 -29.78 -3.25
CA PHE A 71 49.20 -28.96 -4.08
C PHE A 71 47.91 -28.62 -3.32
N ALA A 72 47.32 -27.48 -3.67
CA ALA A 72 46.08 -26.98 -3.11
C ALA A 72 45.12 -26.55 -4.24
N ASP A 73 43.82 -26.53 -3.97
CA ASP A 73 42.82 -26.26 -5.01
C ASP A 73 42.98 -24.88 -5.68
N ASP A 74 43.65 -23.92 -5.03
CA ASP A 74 43.91 -22.59 -5.54
C ASP A 74 45.15 -22.48 -6.45
N ASN A 75 46.05 -23.47 -6.41
CA ASN A 75 47.31 -23.48 -7.17
C ASN A 75 47.35 -24.53 -8.30
N ILE A 76 46.25 -25.24 -8.53
CA ILE A 76 46.09 -26.19 -9.63
C ILE A 76 45.41 -25.54 -10.83
N VAL A 77 45.78 -25.98 -12.03
CA VAL A 77 45.18 -25.51 -13.30
C VAL A 77 44.28 -26.59 -13.88
N HIS A 78 42.98 -26.31 -13.96
CA HIS A 78 42.03 -27.17 -14.65
C HIS A 78 42.10 -26.94 -16.16
N LEU A 79 42.27 -28.02 -16.91
CA LEU A 79 42.31 -28.01 -18.37
C LEU A 79 41.15 -28.86 -18.91
N ASP A 80 40.34 -28.26 -19.78
CA ASP A 80 39.30 -28.95 -20.54
C ASP A 80 39.77 -29.10 -21.98
N ILE A 81 39.92 -30.35 -22.40
CA ILE A 81 40.33 -30.71 -23.75
C ILE A 81 39.06 -30.95 -24.56
N SER A 82 38.85 -30.14 -25.59
CA SER A 82 37.67 -30.34 -26.43
C SER A 82 37.74 -31.64 -27.23
N GLU A 83 36.60 -32.31 -27.36
CA GLU A 83 36.42 -33.46 -28.26
C GLU A 83 36.90 -33.15 -29.68
N GLY A 84 36.47 -32.02 -30.23
CA GLY A 84 36.87 -31.58 -31.57
C GLY A 84 38.39 -31.37 -31.71
N TYR A 85 39.12 -31.07 -30.62
CA TYR A 85 40.57 -30.98 -30.63
C TYR A 85 41.22 -32.36 -30.74
N ILE A 86 40.77 -33.36 -29.97
CA ILE A 86 41.34 -34.72 -29.97
C ILE A 86 41.00 -35.46 -31.26
N LEU A 87 39.74 -35.39 -31.71
CA LEU A 87 39.29 -36.12 -32.90
C LEU A 87 39.96 -35.64 -34.21
N LYS A 88 40.50 -34.42 -34.23
CA LYS A 88 41.26 -33.87 -35.36
C LYS A 88 42.74 -34.24 -35.36
N ARG A 89 43.27 -34.84 -34.28
CA ARG A 89 44.69 -35.19 -34.18
C ARG A 89 45.04 -36.33 -35.12
N THR A 90 46.27 -36.27 -35.63
CA THR A 90 46.81 -37.33 -36.47
C THR A 90 47.31 -38.48 -35.60
N ILE A 91 46.79 -39.68 -35.87
CA ILE A 91 47.12 -40.91 -35.16
C ILE A 91 47.54 -42.00 -36.16
N ALA A 92 48.34 -42.95 -35.69
CA ALA A 92 48.50 -44.25 -36.33
C ALA A 92 47.50 -45.26 -35.77
N CYS A 93 47.12 -46.25 -36.58
CA CYS A 93 46.23 -47.34 -36.17
C CYS A 93 46.79 -48.10 -34.96
N GLY A 94 45.91 -48.59 -34.08
CA GLY A 94 46.28 -49.46 -32.96
C GLY A 94 47.03 -50.73 -33.39
N ASN A 95 46.78 -51.19 -34.62
CA ASN A 95 47.43 -52.34 -35.24
C ASN A 95 48.74 -51.98 -35.99
N ALA A 96 49.27 -50.77 -35.84
CA ALA A 96 50.55 -50.40 -36.47
C ALA A 96 51.73 -51.30 -36.08
N PRO A 97 51.86 -51.78 -34.82
CA PRO A 97 52.87 -52.79 -34.48
C PRO A 97 52.73 -54.10 -35.24
N ASN A 98 51.55 -54.39 -35.77
CA ASN A 98 51.25 -55.59 -36.57
C ASN A 98 51.39 -55.36 -38.08
N GLY A 99 51.87 -54.19 -38.50
CA GLY A 99 52.10 -53.86 -39.92
C GLY A 99 51.05 -52.96 -40.56
N CYS A 100 50.06 -52.45 -39.81
CA CYS A 100 49.14 -51.45 -40.35
C CYS A 100 49.83 -50.10 -40.55
N ASP A 101 49.81 -49.58 -41.78
CA ASP A 101 50.42 -48.31 -42.17
C ASP A 101 49.47 -47.11 -42.11
N PHE A 102 48.24 -47.31 -41.63
CA PHE A 102 47.25 -46.24 -41.57
C PHE A 102 47.69 -45.12 -40.61
N ILE A 103 47.75 -43.92 -41.17
CA ILE A 103 47.94 -42.65 -40.46
C ILE A 103 46.82 -41.70 -40.90
N GLY A 104 46.05 -41.18 -39.94
CA GLY A 104 44.91 -40.33 -40.23
C GLY A 104 44.32 -39.65 -39.01
N GLN A 105 43.24 -38.87 -39.20
CA GLN A 105 42.54 -38.23 -38.10
C GLN A 105 41.86 -39.26 -37.20
N ALA A 106 41.88 -39.03 -35.87
CA ALA A 106 41.23 -39.91 -34.90
C ALA A 106 39.72 -40.11 -35.18
N SER A 107 39.02 -39.10 -35.70
CA SER A 107 37.62 -39.19 -36.14
C SER A 107 37.37 -40.28 -37.21
N ARG A 108 38.35 -40.56 -38.07
CA ARG A 108 38.25 -41.54 -39.17
C ARG A 108 38.66 -42.94 -38.74
N LEU A 109 39.12 -43.10 -37.50
CA LEU A 109 39.68 -44.35 -37.03
C LEU A 109 38.65 -45.48 -37.06
N VAL A 110 37.41 -45.19 -36.70
CA VAL A 110 36.32 -46.19 -36.66
C VAL A 110 36.08 -46.81 -38.03
N ASP A 111 36.04 -45.98 -39.07
CA ASP A 111 35.82 -46.45 -40.44
C ASP A 111 37.02 -47.22 -40.97
N HIS A 112 38.23 -46.82 -40.60
CA HIS A 112 39.43 -47.61 -40.85
C HIS A 112 39.39 -48.97 -40.13
N TYR A 113 39.04 -49.00 -38.84
CA TYR A 113 39.01 -50.23 -38.02
C TYR A 113 38.10 -51.30 -38.64
N LYS A 114 36.96 -50.92 -39.24
CA LYS A 114 36.06 -51.87 -39.92
C LYS A 114 36.73 -52.59 -41.09
N GLN A 115 37.77 -51.99 -41.69
CA GLN A 115 38.44 -52.45 -42.90
C GLN A 115 39.90 -52.88 -42.65
N CYS A 116 40.41 -52.72 -41.43
CA CYS A 116 41.80 -53.00 -41.10
C CYS A 116 42.10 -54.51 -41.25
N LEU A 117 43.07 -54.84 -42.11
CA LEU A 117 43.46 -56.22 -42.39
C LEU A 117 44.39 -56.81 -41.30
N PHE A 118 44.99 -55.95 -40.49
CA PHE A 118 45.98 -56.30 -39.47
C PHE A 118 45.38 -56.53 -38.09
N HIS A 119 44.08 -56.82 -38.02
CA HIS A 119 43.45 -57.24 -36.77
C HIS A 119 44.03 -58.56 -36.28
N VAL A 120 44.30 -58.64 -34.99
CA VAL A 120 44.73 -59.87 -34.33
C VAL A 120 43.50 -60.57 -33.78
N VAL A 121 43.36 -61.85 -34.09
CA VAL A 121 42.25 -62.69 -33.65
C VAL A 121 42.77 -64.00 -33.07
N PRO A 122 42.07 -64.60 -32.09
CA PRO A 122 42.46 -65.90 -31.57
C PRO A 122 42.17 -66.99 -32.61
N CYS A 123 43.14 -67.88 -32.83
CA CYS A 123 42.93 -69.08 -33.62
C CYS A 123 41.95 -70.02 -32.89
N PRO A 124 40.88 -70.51 -33.54
CA PRO A 124 39.90 -71.37 -32.87
C PRO A 124 40.46 -72.76 -32.51
N ARG A 125 41.60 -73.17 -33.08
CA ARG A 125 42.22 -74.48 -32.82
C ARG A 125 43.22 -74.45 -31.67
N CYS A 126 44.09 -73.44 -31.64
CA CYS A 126 45.22 -73.38 -30.69
C CYS A 126 45.18 -72.16 -29.77
N GLN A 127 44.19 -71.27 -29.92
CA GLN A 127 44.04 -70.02 -29.16
C GLN A 127 45.19 -69.00 -29.31
N SER A 128 46.16 -69.29 -30.18
CA SER A 128 47.24 -68.35 -30.48
C SER A 128 46.69 -67.10 -31.17
N SER A 129 47.27 -65.95 -30.84
CA SER A 129 46.96 -64.67 -31.49
C SER A 129 47.58 -64.64 -32.89
N VAL A 130 46.76 -64.55 -33.93
CA VAL A 130 47.18 -64.58 -35.33
C VAL A 130 46.56 -63.41 -36.07
N LEU A 131 47.26 -62.86 -37.07
CA LEU A 131 46.67 -61.85 -37.95
C LEU A 131 45.47 -62.44 -38.70
N ARG A 132 44.39 -61.65 -38.80
CA ARG A 132 43.17 -62.05 -39.50
C ARG A 132 43.44 -62.49 -40.94
N THR A 133 44.40 -61.84 -41.62
CA THR A 133 44.86 -62.19 -42.98
C THR A 133 45.57 -63.54 -43.05
N GLU A 134 46.26 -63.94 -41.98
CA GLU A 134 47.08 -65.15 -41.93
C GLU A 134 46.35 -66.33 -41.30
N LEU A 135 45.20 -66.10 -40.68
CA LEU A 135 44.45 -67.12 -39.93
C LEU A 135 44.15 -68.37 -40.75
N VAL A 136 43.79 -68.22 -42.03
CA VAL A 136 43.49 -69.35 -42.91
C VAL A 136 44.75 -70.17 -43.20
N GLY A 137 45.88 -69.52 -43.48
CA GLY A 137 47.17 -70.17 -43.68
C GLY A 137 47.61 -70.91 -42.41
N HIS A 138 47.62 -70.22 -41.28
CA HIS A 138 47.93 -70.79 -39.96
C HIS A 138 47.10 -72.05 -39.66
N CYS A 139 45.78 -72.02 -39.94
CA CYS A 139 44.92 -73.19 -39.73
C CYS A 139 45.25 -74.37 -40.66
N LYS A 140 45.61 -74.10 -41.92
CA LYS A 140 45.98 -75.12 -42.91
C LYS A 140 47.36 -75.73 -42.63
N ASP A 141 48.28 -74.92 -42.11
CA ASP A 141 49.67 -75.30 -41.80
C ASP A 141 49.82 -75.98 -40.43
N GLY A 142 48.70 -76.42 -39.84
CA GLY A 142 48.68 -77.16 -38.58
C GLY A 142 49.05 -76.35 -37.34
N CYS A 143 48.91 -75.02 -37.38
CA CYS A 143 49.21 -74.10 -36.27
C CYS A 143 50.68 -74.11 -35.81
N SER A 144 51.61 -74.57 -36.66
CA SER A 144 53.02 -74.81 -36.29
C SER A 144 53.91 -73.56 -36.38
N SER A 145 53.46 -72.50 -37.06
CA SER A 145 54.17 -71.24 -37.24
C SER A 145 53.70 -70.20 -36.21
N ALA A 146 54.31 -70.24 -35.02
CA ALA A 146 54.20 -69.15 -34.06
C ALA A 146 55.15 -68.02 -34.50
N SER A 147 54.60 -66.92 -35.03
CA SER A 147 55.36 -65.69 -35.23
C SER A 147 54.46 -64.47 -35.07
N THR A 148 54.19 -64.09 -33.82
CA THR A 148 54.27 -62.68 -33.42
C THR A 148 54.46 -62.60 -31.91
N THR A 149 55.34 -61.69 -31.49
CA THR A 149 55.66 -61.33 -30.10
C THR A 149 54.40 -61.11 -29.26
N PRO A 150 54.37 -61.58 -27.99
CA PRO A 150 53.25 -61.37 -27.10
C PRO A 150 53.12 -59.89 -26.76
N VAL A 151 52.10 -59.22 -27.30
CA VAL A 151 51.51 -58.07 -26.61
C VAL A 151 50.75 -58.66 -25.42
N PRO A 152 50.88 -58.13 -24.20
CA PRO A 152 50.10 -58.59 -23.06
C PRO A 152 48.62 -58.40 -23.36
N ILE A 153 47.97 -59.46 -23.80
CA ILE A 153 46.52 -59.58 -23.71
C ILE A 153 46.27 -59.86 -22.23
N PRO A 154 45.54 -59.00 -21.50
CA PRO A 154 45.10 -59.33 -20.15
C PRO A 154 44.39 -60.67 -20.22
N TYR A 155 44.94 -61.66 -19.53
CA TYR A 155 44.42 -63.03 -19.43
C TYR A 155 42.89 -62.99 -19.32
N TYR A 156 42.19 -63.39 -20.39
CA TYR A 156 40.83 -63.86 -20.22
C TYR A 156 40.93 -65.17 -19.44
N LEU A 157 40.46 -65.10 -18.20
CA LEU A 157 40.30 -66.21 -17.27
C LEU A 157 39.81 -67.46 -18.00
N ASN A 158 40.46 -68.58 -17.73
CA ASN A 158 39.90 -69.90 -17.97
C ASN A 158 38.63 -70.01 -17.11
N VAL A 159 37.46 -69.76 -17.69
CA VAL A 159 36.20 -69.76 -16.95
C VAL A 159 35.84 -71.21 -16.66
N ASN A 160 35.98 -71.59 -15.39
CA ASN A 160 35.44 -72.83 -14.86
C ASN A 160 33.91 -72.81 -15.02
N TYR A 161 33.38 -73.65 -15.91
CA TYR A 161 31.96 -73.72 -16.24
C TYR A 161 31.08 -74.00 -15.00
N ASP A 162 31.60 -74.72 -14.00
CA ASP A 162 30.87 -75.00 -12.75
C ASP A 162 30.70 -73.74 -11.89
N ASN A 163 31.73 -72.88 -11.83
CA ASN A 163 31.63 -71.58 -11.13
C ASN A 163 30.69 -70.61 -11.87
N LEU A 164 30.62 -70.70 -13.20
CA LEU A 164 29.69 -69.91 -14.02
C LEU A 164 28.24 -70.36 -13.79
N GLU A 165 27.99 -71.65 -13.65
CA GLU A 165 26.63 -72.17 -13.39
C GLU A 165 26.15 -71.85 -11.97
N ILE A 166 27.03 -71.92 -10.97
CA ILE A 166 26.74 -71.46 -9.60
C ILE A 166 26.41 -69.96 -9.60
N THR A 167 27.28 -69.12 -10.16
CA THR A 167 27.06 -67.66 -10.22
C THR A 167 25.80 -67.29 -11.02
N SER A 168 25.49 -68.01 -12.10
CA SER A 168 24.24 -67.85 -12.87
C SER A 168 23.00 -68.19 -12.03
N SER A 169 23.06 -69.25 -11.23
CA SER A 169 21.98 -69.67 -10.34
C SER A 169 21.76 -68.67 -9.20
N GLU A 170 22.84 -68.13 -8.64
CA GLU A 170 22.77 -67.07 -7.63
C GLU A 170 22.20 -65.77 -8.20
N LEU A 171 22.63 -65.36 -9.41
CA LEU A 171 22.10 -64.18 -10.08
C LEU A 171 20.59 -64.32 -10.34
N LYS A 172 20.13 -65.50 -10.78
CA LYS A 172 18.69 -65.78 -10.97
C LYS A 172 17.90 -65.65 -9.67
N ARG A 173 18.46 -66.13 -8.54
CA ARG A 173 17.83 -66.01 -7.22
C ARG A 173 17.71 -64.55 -6.79
N GLU A 174 18.77 -63.76 -6.96
CA GLU A 174 18.73 -62.33 -6.61
C GLU A 174 17.79 -61.54 -7.52
N ILE A 175 17.74 -61.85 -8.83
CA ILE A 175 16.76 -61.27 -9.75
C ILE A 175 15.33 -61.59 -9.30
N PHE A 176 15.07 -62.83 -8.84
CA PHE A 176 13.75 -63.22 -8.35
C PHE A 176 13.34 -62.43 -7.10
N LYS A 177 14.25 -62.23 -6.15
CA LYS A 177 14.03 -61.38 -4.97
C LYS A 177 13.74 -59.93 -5.35
N ILE A 178 14.54 -59.36 -6.26
CA ILE A 178 14.31 -58.00 -6.76
C ILE A 178 12.93 -57.90 -7.41
N SER A 179 12.51 -58.91 -8.18
CA SER A 179 11.18 -58.93 -8.79
C SER A 179 10.07 -58.98 -7.74
N GLU A 180 10.24 -59.73 -6.66
CA GLU A 180 9.27 -59.79 -5.57
C GLU A 180 9.18 -58.45 -4.82
N ASP A 181 10.33 -57.85 -4.51
CA ASP A 181 10.39 -56.53 -3.88
C ASP A 181 9.77 -55.45 -4.75
N LEU A 182 9.98 -55.49 -6.07
CA LEU A 182 9.31 -54.61 -7.03
C LEU A 182 7.79 -54.79 -7.01
N CYS A 183 7.28 -56.03 -6.96
CA CYS A 183 5.84 -56.29 -6.85
C CYS A 183 5.27 -55.74 -5.53
N ARG A 184 6.01 -55.88 -4.41
CA ARG A 184 5.59 -55.34 -3.10
C ARG A 184 5.56 -53.83 -3.13
N LEU A 185 6.62 -53.19 -3.63
CA LEU A 185 6.68 -51.72 -3.78
C LEU A 185 5.58 -51.20 -4.69
N GLN A 186 5.30 -51.87 -5.81
CA GLN A 186 4.21 -51.48 -6.71
C GLN A 186 2.85 -51.54 -6.01
N THR A 187 2.62 -52.58 -5.20
CA THR A 187 1.38 -52.72 -4.43
C THR A 187 1.24 -51.63 -3.37
N SER A 188 2.32 -51.36 -2.62
CA SER A 188 2.36 -50.27 -1.63
C SER A 188 2.16 -48.90 -2.28
N LEU A 189 2.74 -48.66 -3.46
CA LEU A 189 2.56 -47.42 -4.19
C LEU A 189 1.11 -47.24 -4.64
N ASN A 190 0.48 -48.30 -5.16
CA ASN A 190 -0.93 -48.26 -5.55
C ASN A 190 -1.84 -47.99 -4.34
N GLN A 191 -1.56 -48.62 -3.20
CA GLN A 191 -2.29 -48.38 -1.94
C GLN A 191 -2.16 -46.91 -1.51
N TRP A 192 -0.95 -46.36 -1.55
CA TRP A 192 -0.70 -44.96 -1.22
C TRP A 192 -1.46 -44.00 -2.15
N PHE A 193 -1.52 -44.30 -3.46
CA PHE A 193 -2.32 -43.51 -4.39
C PHE A 193 -3.80 -43.46 -4.03
N GLU A 194 -4.39 -44.59 -3.61
CA GLU A 194 -5.79 -44.63 -3.19
C GLU A 194 -6.02 -43.86 -1.87
N GLU A 195 -5.08 -43.93 -0.92
CA GLU A 195 -5.13 -43.16 0.32
C GLU A 195 -5.07 -41.65 0.07
N VAL A 196 -4.15 -41.21 -0.79
CA VAL A 196 -4.05 -39.80 -1.20
C VAL A 196 -5.33 -39.33 -1.88
N ARG A 197 -5.89 -40.13 -2.78
CA ARG A 197 -7.16 -39.83 -3.47
C ARG A 197 -8.33 -39.74 -2.48
N ALA A 198 -8.39 -40.62 -1.49
CA ALA A 198 -9.41 -40.58 -0.45
C ALA A 198 -9.28 -39.32 0.42
N LEU A 199 -8.05 -38.96 0.81
CA LEU A 199 -7.77 -37.76 1.58
C LEU A 199 -8.13 -36.49 0.81
N GLU A 200 -7.75 -36.40 -0.47
CA GLU A 200 -8.09 -35.30 -1.36
C GLU A 200 -9.61 -35.11 -1.46
N LYS A 201 -10.35 -36.21 -1.62
CA LYS A 201 -11.81 -36.20 -1.69
C LYS A 201 -12.44 -35.73 -0.37
N SER A 202 -11.91 -36.18 0.77
CA SER A 202 -12.38 -35.75 2.09
C SER A 202 -12.12 -34.25 2.31
N ALA A 203 -10.91 -33.79 2.07
CA ALA A 203 -10.53 -32.38 2.21
C ALA A 203 -11.34 -31.47 1.29
N SER A 204 -11.54 -31.89 0.03
CA SER A 204 -12.36 -31.15 -0.94
C SER A 204 -13.82 -31.04 -0.52
N LYS A 205 -14.35 -32.07 0.15
CA LYS A 205 -15.70 -32.05 0.70
C LYS A 205 -15.80 -31.08 1.89
N GLU A 206 -14.87 -31.17 2.84
CA GLU A 206 -14.83 -30.27 4.00
C GLU A 206 -14.70 -28.80 3.57
N LEU A 207 -13.83 -28.51 2.60
CA LEU A 207 -13.67 -27.17 2.05
C LEU A 207 -14.97 -26.65 1.42
N ARG A 208 -15.68 -27.49 0.67
CA ARG A 208 -16.97 -27.14 0.07
C ARG A 208 -18.04 -26.86 1.13
N ASP A 209 -18.12 -27.71 2.15
CA ASP A 209 -19.08 -27.56 3.25
C ASP A 209 -18.80 -26.28 4.05
N ALA A 210 -17.53 -25.96 4.31
CA ALA A 210 -17.13 -24.71 4.93
C ALA A 210 -17.48 -23.48 4.07
N THR A 211 -17.27 -23.57 2.75
CA THR A 211 -17.61 -22.50 1.80
C THR A 211 -19.11 -22.23 1.78
N LEU A 212 -19.94 -23.28 1.80
CA LEU A 212 -21.40 -23.15 1.87
C LEU A 212 -21.85 -22.45 3.16
N LYS A 213 -21.31 -22.86 4.32
CA LYS A 213 -21.62 -22.21 5.61
C LYS A 213 -21.25 -20.73 5.62
N ILE A 214 -20.09 -20.38 5.07
CA ILE A 214 -19.66 -18.98 4.95
C ILE A 214 -20.63 -18.21 4.05
N SER A 215 -21.04 -18.78 2.91
CA SER A 215 -22.01 -18.17 2.00
C SER A 215 -23.36 -17.91 2.68
N ASP A 216 -23.84 -18.86 3.48
CA ASP A 216 -25.09 -18.72 4.24
C ASP A 216 -24.98 -17.61 5.29
N HIS A 217 -23.87 -17.56 6.03
CA HIS A 217 -23.61 -16.51 7.01
C HIS A 217 -23.54 -15.12 6.37
N LEU A 218 -22.86 -15.00 5.22
CA LEU A 218 -22.77 -13.74 4.48
C LEU A 218 -24.15 -13.29 3.96
N SER A 219 -24.97 -14.22 3.49
CA SER A 219 -26.35 -13.93 3.05
C SER A 219 -27.23 -13.47 4.22
N GLY A 220 -27.09 -14.12 5.38
CA GLY A 220 -27.74 -13.71 6.62
C GLY A 220 -27.32 -12.30 7.06
N LEU A 221 -26.01 -12.03 7.08
CA LEU A 221 -25.47 -10.73 7.45
C LEU A 221 -25.95 -9.63 6.49
N HIS A 222 -25.93 -9.88 5.19
CA HIS A 222 -26.45 -8.94 4.18
C HIS A 222 -27.91 -8.58 4.46
N THR A 223 -28.75 -9.58 4.73
CA THR A 223 -30.16 -9.37 5.07
C THR A 223 -30.31 -8.52 6.33
N SER A 224 -29.53 -8.79 7.39
CA SER A 224 -29.55 -7.99 8.62
C SER A 224 -29.09 -6.55 8.39
N VAL A 225 -28.08 -6.33 7.55
CA VAL A 225 -27.58 -4.98 7.21
C VAL A 225 -28.63 -4.19 6.44
N GLU A 226 -29.29 -4.79 5.45
CA GLU A 226 -30.36 -4.11 4.70
C GLU A 226 -31.57 -3.81 5.60
N GLN A 227 -31.92 -4.70 6.53
CA GLN A 227 -32.96 -4.41 7.51
C GLN A 227 -32.58 -3.23 8.42
N CYS A 228 -31.36 -3.24 8.98
CA CYS A 228 -30.86 -2.14 9.82
C CYS A 228 -30.85 -0.81 9.07
N ARG A 229 -30.47 -0.83 7.78
CA ARG A 229 -30.51 0.35 6.92
C ARG A 229 -31.92 0.89 6.74
N GLU A 230 -32.92 0.02 6.59
CA GLU A 230 -34.31 0.44 6.48
C GLU A 230 -34.86 0.98 7.80
N ASP A 231 -34.53 0.33 8.92
CA ASP A 231 -34.90 0.81 10.27
C ASP A 231 -34.34 2.22 10.53
N VAL A 232 -33.10 2.48 10.11
CA VAL A 232 -32.47 3.82 10.22
C VAL A 232 -33.19 4.85 9.34
N ARG A 233 -33.58 4.49 8.11
CA ARG A 233 -34.35 5.39 7.23
C ARG A 233 -35.70 5.72 7.83
N GLU A 234 -36.39 4.73 8.38
CA GLU A 234 -37.66 4.91 9.05
C GLU A 234 -37.55 5.81 10.28
N ALA A 235 -36.57 5.56 11.16
CA ALA A 235 -36.31 6.40 12.31
C ALA A 235 -35.99 7.85 11.90
N THR A 236 -35.21 8.04 10.83
CA THR A 236 -34.88 9.37 10.28
C THR A 236 -36.12 10.08 9.75
N ARG A 237 -37.02 9.35 9.06
CA ARG A 237 -38.29 9.90 8.55
C ARG A 237 -39.19 10.35 9.69
N ASN A 238 -39.38 9.49 10.69
CA ASN A 238 -40.25 9.76 11.84
C ASN A 238 -39.73 10.96 12.66
N THR A 239 -38.42 11.05 12.89
CA THR A 239 -37.81 12.19 13.59
C THR A 239 -37.94 13.49 12.79
N LYS A 240 -37.78 13.44 11.46
CA LYS A 240 -38.02 14.59 10.59
C LYS A 240 -39.48 15.06 10.66
N GLU A 241 -40.44 14.16 10.50
CA GLU A 241 -41.88 14.47 10.59
C GLU A 241 -42.24 15.07 11.95
N GLN A 242 -41.68 14.53 13.04
CA GLN A 242 -41.87 15.07 14.38
C GLN A 242 -41.31 16.49 14.52
N LEU A 243 -40.12 16.75 13.97
CA LEU A 243 -39.50 18.08 13.99
C LEU A 243 -40.33 19.10 13.19
N GLU A 244 -40.80 18.72 12.01
CA GLU A 244 -41.67 19.55 11.16
C GLU A 244 -43.01 19.85 11.85
N ALA A 245 -43.61 18.87 12.52
CA ALA A 245 -44.82 19.07 13.32
C ALA A 245 -44.58 20.03 14.52
N GLN A 246 -43.45 19.87 15.23
CA GLN A 246 -43.09 20.77 16.33
C GLN A 246 -42.84 22.20 15.84
N SER A 247 -42.12 22.36 14.73
CA SER A 247 -41.86 23.66 14.09
C SER A 247 -43.16 24.35 13.68
N SER A 248 -44.09 23.59 13.07
CA SER A 248 -45.40 24.11 12.67
C SER A 248 -46.21 24.58 13.88
N ARG A 249 -46.26 23.77 14.94
CA ARG A 249 -46.95 24.12 16.19
C ARG A 249 -46.35 25.36 16.86
N LEU A 250 -45.03 25.48 16.92
CA LEU A 250 -44.35 26.66 17.45
C LEU A 250 -44.66 27.91 16.62
N SER A 251 -44.66 27.77 15.28
CA SER A 251 -45.02 28.86 14.37
C SER A 251 -46.45 29.35 14.61
N GLU A 252 -47.42 28.44 14.76
CA GLU A 252 -48.80 28.81 15.11
C GLU A 252 -48.93 29.47 16.48
N GLN A 253 -48.15 29.04 17.47
CA GLN A 253 -48.12 29.69 18.78
C GLN A 253 -47.55 31.10 18.69
N LEU A 254 -46.49 31.30 17.90
CA LEU A 254 -45.89 32.60 17.67
C LEU A 254 -46.90 33.57 17.05
N VAL A 255 -47.61 33.14 15.99
CA VAL A 255 -48.66 33.95 15.35
C VAL A 255 -49.78 34.29 16.32
N ARG A 256 -50.19 33.37 17.20
CA ARG A 256 -51.20 33.64 18.24
C ARG A 256 -50.73 34.68 19.25
N ILE A 257 -49.48 34.59 19.71
CA ILE A 257 -48.89 35.58 20.62
C ILE A 257 -48.84 36.95 19.94
N GLU A 258 -48.40 36.99 18.68
CA GLU A 258 -48.32 38.25 17.92
C GLU A 258 -49.68 38.90 17.73
N THR A 259 -50.68 38.12 17.30
CA THR A 259 -52.00 38.64 16.94
C THR A 259 -52.89 38.91 18.14
N GLN A 260 -52.88 38.05 19.17
CA GLN A 260 -53.81 38.17 20.30
C GLN A 260 -53.13 38.81 21.51
N GLY A 261 -51.92 38.37 21.84
CA GLY A 261 -51.18 38.84 23.01
C GLY A 261 -50.83 40.32 22.89
N PHE A 262 -50.14 40.72 21.82
CA PHE A 262 -49.79 42.13 21.63
C PHE A 262 -51.00 43.01 21.34
N ALA A 263 -52.02 42.52 20.62
CA ALA A 263 -53.23 43.32 20.41
C ALA A 263 -53.98 43.61 21.71
N ALA A 264 -54.10 42.62 22.60
CA ALA A 264 -54.69 42.80 23.93
C ALA A 264 -53.87 43.79 24.76
N ALA A 265 -52.55 43.60 24.84
CA ALA A 265 -51.67 44.50 25.58
C ALA A 265 -51.69 45.94 25.04
N ASN A 266 -51.71 46.11 23.70
CA ASN A 266 -51.82 47.43 23.08
C ASN A 266 -53.18 48.09 23.36
N LYS A 267 -54.26 47.31 23.40
CA LYS A 267 -55.59 47.82 23.75
C LYS A 267 -55.64 48.28 25.21
N GLU A 268 -55.10 47.48 26.13
CA GLU A 268 -55.00 47.84 27.55
C GLU A 268 -54.13 49.09 27.75
N LEU A 269 -52.98 49.15 27.09
CA LEU A 269 -52.09 50.31 27.14
C LEU A 269 -52.76 51.58 26.61
N LYS A 270 -53.51 51.48 25.50
CA LYS A 270 -54.26 52.60 24.93
C LYS A 270 -55.28 53.15 25.93
N VAL A 271 -56.07 52.27 26.57
CA VAL A 271 -57.06 52.67 27.58
C VAL A 271 -56.36 53.35 28.77
N ALA A 272 -55.25 52.80 29.26
CA ALA A 272 -54.50 53.40 30.35
C ALA A 272 -53.96 54.81 30.01
N ILE A 273 -53.53 55.03 28.76
CA ILE A 273 -53.09 56.35 28.28
C ILE A 273 -54.28 57.32 28.22
N GLU A 274 -55.43 56.89 27.70
CA GLU A 274 -56.64 57.72 27.61
C GLU A 274 -57.13 58.13 29.01
N ASP A 275 -57.21 57.20 29.96
CA ASP A 275 -57.59 57.48 31.36
C ASP A 275 -56.60 58.43 32.06
N ALA A 276 -55.29 58.22 31.84
CA ALA A 276 -54.26 59.12 32.38
C ALA A 276 -54.38 60.53 31.78
N MET A 277 -54.69 60.63 30.49
CA MET A 277 -54.86 61.90 29.79
C MET A 277 -56.12 62.63 30.28
N GLU A 278 -57.24 61.95 30.45
CA GLU A 278 -58.47 62.54 30.99
C GLU A 278 -58.25 63.03 32.44
N THR A 279 -57.55 62.24 33.25
CA THR A 279 -57.17 62.64 34.62
C THR A 279 -56.32 63.91 34.62
N HIS A 280 -55.34 64.01 33.70
CA HIS A 280 -54.52 65.22 33.56
C HIS A 280 -55.33 66.42 33.05
N ILE A 281 -56.24 66.22 32.09
CA ILE A 281 -57.13 67.27 31.58
C ILE A 281 -58.02 67.80 32.71
N GLN A 282 -58.60 66.92 33.53
CA GLN A 282 -59.44 67.32 34.66
C GLN A 282 -58.64 68.11 35.71
N LYS A 283 -57.43 67.65 36.03
CA LYS A 283 -56.49 68.37 36.91
C LYS A 283 -56.19 69.77 36.37
N LEU A 284 -55.93 69.89 35.06
CA LEU A 284 -55.68 71.17 34.40
C LEU A 284 -56.91 72.10 34.46
N ARG A 285 -58.12 71.57 34.31
CA ARG A 285 -59.36 72.35 34.46
C ARG A 285 -59.51 72.89 35.88
N GLU A 286 -59.31 72.04 36.89
CA GLU A 286 -59.35 72.43 38.31
C GLU A 286 -58.32 73.54 38.59
N GLN A 287 -57.08 73.36 38.13
CA GLN A 287 -56.03 74.38 38.24
C GLN A 287 -56.39 75.68 37.52
N SER A 288 -57.00 75.59 36.33
CA SER A 288 -57.46 76.77 35.58
C SER A 288 -58.59 77.50 36.31
N GLU A 289 -59.53 76.78 36.92
CA GLU A 289 -60.64 77.37 37.68
C GLU A 289 -60.12 78.05 38.95
N GLU A 290 -59.18 77.42 39.66
CA GLU A 290 -58.47 78.02 40.79
C GLU A 290 -57.75 79.31 40.36
N HIS A 291 -56.99 79.28 39.27
CA HIS A 291 -56.34 80.46 38.70
C HIS A 291 -57.34 81.57 38.35
N MET A 292 -58.49 81.22 37.77
CA MET A 292 -59.55 82.18 37.44
C MET A 292 -60.17 82.80 38.71
N ASN A 293 -60.39 82.01 39.75
CA ASN A 293 -60.90 82.50 41.03
C ASN A 293 -59.91 83.42 41.74
N VAL A 294 -58.62 83.07 41.76
CA VAL A 294 -57.54 83.94 42.27
C VAL A 294 -57.48 85.23 41.46
N THR A 295 -57.51 85.15 40.14
CA THR A 295 -57.48 86.33 39.25
C THR A 295 -58.67 87.26 39.51
N ARG A 296 -59.88 86.70 39.68
CA ARG A 296 -61.08 87.48 40.03
C ARG A 296 -60.94 88.14 41.40
N SER A 297 -60.47 87.41 42.42
CA SER A 297 -60.25 87.95 43.76
C SER A 297 -59.25 89.12 43.76
N VAL A 298 -58.15 89.00 43.00
CA VAL A 298 -57.19 90.10 42.83
C VAL A 298 -57.86 91.29 42.15
N SER A 299 -58.65 91.06 41.09
CA SER A 299 -59.40 92.12 40.40
C SER A 299 -60.38 92.84 41.32
N ASP A 300 -61.13 92.11 42.15
CA ASP A 300 -62.09 92.68 43.11
C ASP A 300 -61.37 93.50 44.19
N CYS A 301 -60.23 93.02 44.70
CA CYS A 301 -59.39 93.80 45.60
C CYS A 301 -58.95 95.12 44.97
N VAL A 302 -58.50 95.11 43.71
CA VAL A 302 -58.09 96.32 43.00
C VAL A 302 -59.25 97.31 42.85
N LEU A 303 -60.47 96.83 42.55
CA LEU A 303 -61.65 97.68 42.43
C LEU A 303 -62.04 98.37 43.75
N VAL A 304 -61.82 97.73 44.90
CA VAL A 304 -62.07 98.35 46.22
C VAL A 304 -61.12 99.52 46.51
N PHE A 305 -59.89 99.48 46.02
CA PHE A 305 -58.93 100.58 46.18
C PHE A 305 -59.19 101.76 45.25
N CYS A 306 -59.94 101.56 44.16
CA CYS A 306 -60.34 102.64 43.27
C CYS A 306 -61.58 103.37 43.84
N GLY A 307 -61.35 104.48 44.54
CA GLY A 307 -62.42 105.35 45.08
C GLY A 307 -63.36 105.92 44.01
N ALA A 308 -64.37 106.70 44.44
CA ALA A 308 -65.38 107.29 43.57
C ALA A 308 -64.78 107.97 42.33
N LYS A 309 -65.29 107.63 41.14
CA LYS A 309 -64.74 108.10 39.85
C LYS A 309 -65.05 109.57 39.54
N GLU A 310 -65.99 110.19 40.26
CA GLU A 310 -66.42 111.57 40.01
C GLU A 310 -66.68 112.32 41.32
N PHE A 311 -66.22 113.57 41.41
CA PHE A 311 -66.41 114.45 42.55
C PHE A 311 -67.02 115.77 42.12
N HIS A 312 -67.97 116.29 42.91
CA HIS A 312 -68.73 117.50 42.59
C HIS A 312 -68.58 118.54 43.71
N TRP A 313 -68.32 119.80 43.35
CA TRP A 313 -68.27 120.93 44.29
C TRP A 313 -69.28 122.01 43.89
N TYR A 314 -70.20 122.32 44.80
CA TYR A 314 -71.16 123.40 44.65
C TYR A 314 -70.67 124.67 45.36
N PHE A 315 -70.26 125.68 44.58
CA PHE A 315 -69.77 126.95 45.10
C PHE A 315 -70.91 127.95 45.32
N LYS A 316 -71.09 128.42 46.57
CA LYS A 316 -72.08 129.45 46.94
C LYS A 316 -71.40 130.80 47.18
N GLY A 317 -72.07 131.92 46.86
CA GLY A 317 -71.52 133.27 47.00
C GLY A 317 -70.76 133.78 45.77
N TRP A 318 -71.07 133.25 44.58
CA TRP A 318 -70.36 133.58 43.33
C TRP A 318 -70.39 135.05 42.95
N GLU A 319 -71.49 135.77 43.19
CA GLU A 319 -71.58 137.20 42.86
C GLU A 319 -70.65 138.06 43.72
N ASP A 320 -70.62 137.82 45.03
CA ASP A 320 -69.70 138.51 45.94
C ASP A 320 -68.24 138.18 45.61
N PHE A 321 -67.95 136.92 45.30
CA PHE A 321 -66.61 136.47 44.93
C PHE A 321 -66.12 137.16 43.64
N LYS A 322 -66.97 137.31 42.62
CA LYS A 322 -66.66 138.09 41.41
C LYS A 322 -66.43 139.57 41.71
N ASN A 323 -67.29 140.20 42.51
CA ASN A 323 -67.16 141.62 42.85
C ASN A 323 -65.84 141.89 43.59
N SER A 324 -65.46 141.01 44.52
CA SER A 324 -64.20 141.11 45.26
C SER A 324 -62.95 140.92 44.38
N ALA A 325 -63.07 140.29 43.21
CA ALA A 325 -61.99 140.15 42.24
C ALA A 325 -61.81 141.41 41.36
N LEU A 326 -62.83 142.26 41.21
CA LEU A 326 -62.77 143.52 40.44
C LEU A 326 -61.98 144.63 41.16
N ASP A 327 -61.85 144.56 42.49
CA ASP A 327 -61.10 145.54 43.29
C ASP A 327 -59.63 145.13 43.53
N GLY A 328 -59.24 143.88 43.22
CA GLY A 328 -57.98 143.29 43.69
C GLY A 328 -57.29 142.31 42.74
N GLY A 329 -57.65 142.29 41.46
CA GLY A 329 -56.93 141.59 40.39
C GLY A 329 -57.17 140.07 40.30
N LEU A 330 -56.81 139.28 41.33
CA LEU A 330 -56.94 137.81 41.36
C LEU A 330 -57.55 137.32 42.68
N LYS A 331 -58.56 136.45 42.58
CA LYS A 331 -59.15 135.76 43.73
C LYS A 331 -59.28 134.26 43.50
N GLU A 332 -59.04 133.49 44.54
CA GLU A 332 -59.09 132.03 44.54
C GLU A 332 -60.01 131.53 45.65
N ALA A 333 -60.73 130.44 45.36
CA ALA A 333 -61.51 129.69 46.31
C ALA A 333 -61.22 128.20 46.15
N TYR A 334 -61.17 127.49 47.27
CA TYR A 334 -60.89 126.05 47.31
C TYR A 334 -62.10 125.30 47.83
N SER A 335 -62.39 124.13 47.25
CA SER A 335 -63.38 123.20 47.77
C SER A 335 -62.93 122.62 49.11
N PRO A 336 -63.86 122.05 49.90
CA PRO A 336 -63.46 121.11 50.94
C PRO A 336 -62.54 120.03 50.38
N PHE A 337 -61.60 119.55 51.19
CA PHE A 337 -60.74 118.45 50.80
C PHE A 337 -61.57 117.18 50.55
N LEU A 338 -61.25 116.52 49.45
CA LEU A 338 -61.77 115.25 48.97
C LEU A 338 -60.65 114.21 49.12
N TYR A 339 -60.98 113.01 49.58
CA TYR A 339 -59.99 111.94 49.74
C TYR A 339 -60.01 111.02 48.52
N VAL A 340 -58.91 110.98 47.77
CA VAL A 340 -58.78 110.19 46.54
C VAL A 340 -57.49 109.41 46.57
N CYS A 341 -57.58 108.07 46.50
CA CYS A 341 -56.45 107.15 46.41
C CYS A 341 -55.34 107.39 47.47
N GLY A 342 -55.71 107.75 48.71
CA GLY A 342 -54.75 107.97 49.79
C GLY A 342 -54.31 109.44 49.98
N TYR A 343 -54.78 110.36 49.15
CA TYR A 343 -54.40 111.77 49.18
C TYR A 343 -55.59 112.69 49.44
N ASN A 344 -55.36 113.78 50.19
CA ASN A 344 -56.31 114.89 50.32
C ASN A 344 -56.13 115.84 49.14
N VAL A 345 -57.13 115.93 48.27
CA VAL A 345 -57.15 116.82 47.10
C VAL A 345 -58.30 117.82 47.24
N CYS A 346 -58.19 119.02 46.68
CA CYS A 346 -59.32 119.96 46.60
C CYS A 346 -59.38 120.60 45.22
N LEU A 347 -60.57 121.01 44.81
CA LEU A 347 -60.79 121.76 43.58
C LEU A 347 -60.55 123.24 43.86
N CYS A 348 -59.86 123.94 42.95
CA CYS A 348 -59.63 125.37 43.06
C CYS A 348 -60.38 126.10 41.93
N ILE A 349 -61.10 127.16 42.26
CA ILE A 349 -61.64 128.12 41.30
C ILE A 349 -60.86 129.42 41.45
N GLN A 350 -60.31 129.92 40.35
CA GLN A 350 -59.57 131.16 40.29
C GLN A 350 -60.24 132.13 39.31
N LEU A 351 -60.45 133.36 39.74
CA LEU A 351 -61.02 134.45 38.95
C LEU A 351 -60.01 135.60 38.88
N LYS A 352 -59.68 136.00 37.66
CA LYS A 352 -58.79 137.13 37.37
C LYS A 352 -59.53 138.18 36.55
N GLN A 353 -59.45 139.44 36.95
CA GLN A 353 -59.98 140.53 36.15
C GLN A 353 -59.16 140.65 34.86
N LYS A 354 -59.84 140.66 33.72
CA LYS A 354 -59.23 140.76 32.41
C LYS A 354 -59.06 142.25 32.06
N GLU A 355 -57.83 142.71 31.89
CA GLU A 355 -57.55 144.04 31.35
C GLU A 355 -57.92 144.06 29.86
N GLY A 356 -59.01 144.75 29.50
CA GLY A 356 -59.43 144.99 28.12
C GLY A 356 -60.21 143.86 27.46
#